data_AF-A0A383E9Y5-F1
#
_entry.id   AF-A0A383E9Y5-F1
#
_cell.length_a   1.000
_cell.length_b   1.000
_cell.length_c   1.000
_cell.angle_alpha   90.00
_cell.angle_beta   90.00
_cell.angle_gamma   90.00
#
_symmetry.space_group_name_H-M   'P 1'
#
loop_
_entity.id
_entity.type
_entity.pdbx_description
1 polymer ?
#
loop_
_entity_poly.entity_id
_entity_poly.type
_entity_poly.pdbx_seq_one_letter_code
_entity_poly.pdbx_strand_id
1 'polypeptide(L)'
;MKKIIQAASLLAIAMFAHTSNGKGAISTLPPQVKFKFDPEAVSLFADFSNRAKNGTVPVYLINDKGAPLQLKAQDGDIYLKLEAQNKDGKWVRVQPHRYSWCGNSYFSPPAVPAKHFHLVRGYQPTKGKESKVRY
;
A
#
# COMPACT_ATOMS: atom_id res chain seq x y z
N MET A 1 11.90 56.44 5.05
CA MET A 1 12.59 55.43 4.20
C MET A 1 12.36 54.05 4.81
N LYS A 2 11.46 53.24 4.25
CA LYS A 2 11.11 51.90 4.78
C LYS A 2 11.98 50.86 4.07
N LYS A 3 12.84 50.17 4.82
CA LYS A 3 13.64 49.04 4.33
C LYS A 3 12.75 47.80 4.27
N ILE A 4 12.59 47.22 3.08
CA ILE A 4 11.90 45.95 2.86
C ILE A 4 12.91 44.83 3.16
N ILE A 5 12.60 44.00 4.16
CA ILE A 5 13.37 42.80 4.48
C ILE A 5 12.80 41.67 3.61
N GLN A 6 13.59 41.21 2.65
CA GLN A 6 13.24 40.08 1.79
C GLN A 6 13.75 38.79 2.47
N ALA A 7 12.86 38.05 3.12
CA ALA A 7 13.17 36.74 3.67
C ALA A 7 13.11 35.70 2.55
N ALA A 8 14.28 35.24 2.08
CA ALA A 8 14.37 34.10 1.18
C ALA A 8 14.19 32.81 1.99
N SER A 9 13.01 32.20 1.90
CA SER A 9 12.76 30.87 2.45
C SER A 9 13.35 29.82 1.52
N LEU A 10 14.50 29.24 1.89
CA LEU A 10 14.97 28.00 1.27
C LEU A 10 13.97 26.88 1.64
N LEU A 11 13.15 26.47 0.68
CA LEU A 11 12.34 25.27 0.81
C LEU A 11 13.23 24.07 0.52
N ALA A 12 13.80 23.47 1.56
CA ALA A 12 14.50 22.20 1.47
C ALA A 12 13.46 21.10 1.16
N ILE A 13 13.31 20.77 -0.12
CA ILE A 13 12.53 19.60 -0.54
C ILE A 13 13.37 18.37 -0.20
N ALA A 14 13.14 17.80 0.98
CA ALA A 14 13.65 16.48 1.32
C ALA A 14 12.98 15.47 0.36
N MET A 15 13.67 15.14 -0.73
CA MET A 15 13.31 14.02 -1.58
C MET A 15 13.56 12.74 -0.79
N PHE A 16 12.54 12.26 -0.08
CA PHE A 16 12.53 10.91 0.45
C PHE A 16 12.42 9.95 -0.72
N ALA A 17 13.56 9.48 -1.22
CA ALA A 17 13.62 8.27 -2.02
C ALA A 17 13.13 7.12 -1.14
N HIS A 18 11.85 6.78 -1.24
CA HIS A 18 11.26 5.70 -0.47
C HIS A 18 11.63 4.36 -1.12
N THR A 19 12.88 3.95 -0.93
CA THR A 19 13.38 2.63 -1.29
C THR A 19 13.02 1.64 -0.18
N SER A 20 11.73 1.28 -0.06
CA SER A 20 11.40 0.08 0.72
C SER A 20 11.55 -1.14 -0.18
N ASN A 21 12.44 -2.05 0.20
CA ASN A 21 12.65 -3.37 -0.41
C ASN A 21 11.41 -4.26 -0.21
N GLY A 22 10.22 -3.84 -0.63
CA GLY A 22 8.97 -4.60 -0.57
C GLY A 22 8.51 -5.10 0.81
N LYS A 23 9.32 -4.99 1.87
CA LYS A 23 9.15 -5.52 3.23
C LYS A 23 10.01 -4.68 4.18
N GLY A 24 9.66 -4.64 5.47
CA GLY A 24 10.48 -3.98 6.48
C GLY A 24 9.87 -4.02 7.88
N ALA A 25 10.59 -3.51 8.86
CA ALA A 25 10.05 -3.35 10.22
C ALA A 25 9.03 -2.20 10.26
N ILE A 26 8.03 -2.27 11.13
CA ILE A 26 7.03 -1.18 11.30
C ILE A 26 7.70 0.17 11.64
N SER A 27 8.83 0.13 12.35
CA SER A 27 9.63 1.31 12.69
C SER A 27 10.16 2.07 11.46
N THR A 28 10.26 1.44 10.30
CA THR A 28 10.74 2.06 9.06
C THR A 28 9.61 2.52 8.13
N LEU A 29 8.34 2.38 8.55
CA LEU A 29 7.20 2.88 7.77
C LEU A 29 7.28 4.39 7.53
N PRO A 30 6.78 4.87 6.38
CA PRO A 30 6.58 6.30 6.17
C PRO A 30 5.73 6.94 7.30
N PRO A 31 6.01 8.19 7.69
CA PRO A 31 5.23 8.89 8.71
C PRO A 31 3.72 8.87 8.44
N GLN A 32 3.29 9.08 7.19
CA GLN A 32 1.86 9.10 6.83
C GLN A 32 1.15 7.76 7.03
N VAL A 33 1.89 6.65 7.07
CA VAL A 33 1.35 5.31 7.34
C VAL A 33 1.33 5.03 8.83
N LYS A 34 2.38 5.43 9.57
CA LYS A 34 2.54 5.14 11.00
C LYS A 34 1.38 5.59 11.88
N PHE A 35 0.76 6.72 11.56
CA PHE A 35 -0.32 7.29 12.38
C PHE A 35 -1.73 6.79 12.00
N LYS A 36 -1.83 5.87 11.04
CA LYS A 36 -3.12 5.49 10.43
C LYS A 36 -3.41 4.00 10.49
N PHE A 37 -2.62 3.21 11.21
CA PHE A 37 -2.86 1.79 11.42
C PHE A 37 -3.20 1.51 12.88
N ASP A 38 -3.94 0.42 13.11
CA ASP A 38 -4.36 0.01 14.44
C ASP A 38 -3.22 -0.76 15.14
N PRO A 39 -2.74 -0.29 16.30
CA PRO A 39 -1.75 -1.02 17.09
C PRO A 39 -2.27 -2.41 17.47
N GLU A 40 -1.34 -3.36 17.58
CA GLU A 40 -1.61 -4.76 17.97
C GLU A 40 -2.52 -5.53 17.00
N ALA A 41 -2.80 -4.97 15.81
CA ALA A 41 -3.66 -5.55 14.80
C ALA A 41 -2.90 -5.91 13.50
N VAL A 42 -3.62 -6.54 12.58
CA VAL A 42 -3.23 -6.61 11.18
C VAL A 42 -3.99 -5.51 10.45
N SER A 43 -3.25 -4.61 9.82
CA SER A 43 -3.82 -3.45 9.13
C SER A 43 -3.45 -3.45 7.65
N LEU A 44 -4.34 -2.92 6.83
CA LEU A 44 -4.10 -2.63 5.41
C LEU A 44 -4.21 -1.12 5.21
N PHE A 45 -3.16 -0.53 4.66
CA PHE A 45 -3.12 0.90 4.37
C PHE A 45 -2.75 1.15 2.91
N ALA A 46 -3.70 1.68 2.13
CA ALA A 46 -3.46 2.08 0.74
C ALA A 46 -3.10 3.57 0.66
N ASP A 47 -1.86 3.88 0.28
CA ASP A 47 -1.36 5.24 0.17
C ASP A 47 -1.69 5.84 -1.21
N PHE A 48 -2.95 6.23 -1.39
CA PHE A 48 -3.41 6.87 -2.64
C PHE A 48 -2.73 8.23 -2.91
N SER A 49 -2.19 8.90 -1.89
CA SER A 49 -1.40 10.13 -2.07
C SER A 49 -0.06 9.91 -2.77
N ASN A 50 0.50 8.70 -2.68
CA ASN A 50 1.73 8.29 -3.37
C ASN A 50 1.48 7.38 -4.58
N ARG A 51 0.31 7.51 -5.21
CA ARG A 51 -0.01 6.78 -6.44
C ARG A 51 0.90 7.22 -7.60
N ALA A 52 1.55 6.26 -8.24
CA ALA A 52 2.36 6.51 -9.42
C ALA A 52 1.49 6.83 -10.66
N LYS A 53 2.08 7.50 -11.66
CA LYS A 53 1.39 7.88 -12.91
C LYS A 53 0.79 6.70 -13.68
N ASN A 54 1.35 5.50 -13.51
CA ASN A 54 0.86 4.28 -14.15
C ASN A 54 -0.29 3.60 -13.37
N GLY A 55 -0.78 4.21 -12.29
CA GLY A 55 -1.87 3.67 -11.46
C GLY A 55 -1.40 2.78 -10.31
N THR A 56 -0.09 2.54 -10.15
CA THR A 56 0.42 1.76 -9.01
C THR A 56 0.14 2.52 -7.71
N VAL A 57 -0.47 1.85 -6.74
CA VAL A 57 -0.75 2.36 -5.40
C VAL A 57 0.09 1.57 -4.39
N PRO A 58 0.93 2.20 -3.56
CA PRO A 58 1.58 1.53 -2.45
C PRO A 58 0.53 1.05 -1.45
N VAL A 59 0.45 -0.26 -1.20
CA VAL A 59 -0.45 -0.82 -0.18
C VAL A 59 0.37 -1.55 0.86
N TYR A 60 0.31 -1.08 2.10
CA TYR A 60 1.06 -1.64 3.22
C TYR A 60 0.18 -2.65 3.95
N LEU A 61 0.59 -3.91 3.93
CA LEU A 61 0.09 -4.92 4.84
C LEU A 61 0.97 -4.91 6.09
N ILE A 62 0.39 -4.50 7.21
CA ILE A 62 1.10 -4.24 8.47
C ILE A 62 0.69 -5.32 9.46
N ASN A 63 1.67 -6.03 10.02
CA ASN A 63 1.46 -6.99 11.08
C ASN A 63 2.04 -6.46 12.39
N ASP A 64 1.23 -5.72 13.16
CA ASP A 64 1.64 -5.23 14.48
C ASP A 64 1.36 -6.23 15.61
N LYS A 65 0.96 -7.46 15.28
CA LYS A 65 0.81 -8.53 16.26
C LYS A 65 2.17 -9.04 16.75
N GLY A 66 2.16 -9.71 17.88
CA GLY A 66 3.31 -10.43 18.45
C GLY A 66 3.62 -11.77 17.76
N ALA A 67 2.87 -12.16 16.72
CA ALA A 67 3.05 -13.42 16.00
C ALA A 67 3.11 -13.21 14.47
N PRO A 68 3.80 -14.07 13.72
CA PRO A 68 3.82 -14.00 12.26
C PRO A 68 2.42 -14.16 11.65
N LEU A 69 2.13 -13.39 10.61
CA LEU A 69 0.93 -13.50 9.80
C LEU A 69 1.21 -14.37 8.57
N GLN A 70 0.48 -15.49 8.46
CA GLN A 70 0.51 -16.36 7.29
C GLN A 70 -0.64 -16.01 6.34
N LEU A 71 -0.32 -15.74 5.08
CA LEU A 71 -1.31 -15.36 4.08
C LEU A 71 -1.43 -16.38 2.98
N LYS A 72 -2.67 -16.62 2.52
CA LYS A 72 -2.86 -17.34 1.26
C LYS A 72 -2.38 -16.48 0.10
N ALA A 73 -1.62 -17.08 -0.80
CA ALA A 73 -1.15 -16.47 -2.03
C ALA A 73 -1.11 -17.51 -3.15
N GLN A 74 -1.11 -17.05 -4.40
CA GLN A 74 -0.80 -17.86 -5.57
C GLN A 74 0.37 -17.20 -6.29
N ASP A 75 1.43 -17.96 -6.60
CA ASP A 75 2.67 -17.46 -7.21
C ASP A 75 3.28 -16.25 -6.48
N GLY A 76 3.14 -16.19 -5.15
CA GLY A 76 3.57 -15.06 -4.32
C GLY A 76 2.65 -13.83 -4.37
N ASP A 77 1.59 -13.83 -5.18
CA ASP A 77 0.55 -12.79 -5.19
C ASP A 77 -0.47 -13.05 -4.08
N ILE A 78 -0.53 -12.13 -3.12
CA ILE A 78 -1.54 -12.15 -2.06
C ILE A 78 -2.90 -11.83 -2.69
N TYR A 79 -3.95 -12.47 -2.20
CA TYR A 79 -5.33 -12.22 -2.65
C TYR A 79 -5.90 -10.87 -2.15
N LEU A 80 -5.14 -9.78 -2.31
CA LEU A 80 -5.56 -8.40 -2.09
C LEU A 80 -5.89 -7.78 -3.45
N LYS A 81 -7.13 -7.31 -3.64
CA LYS A 81 -7.63 -6.88 -4.96
C LYS A 81 -8.49 -5.63 -4.80
N LEU A 82 -8.35 -4.69 -5.75
CA LEU A 82 -9.15 -3.47 -5.74
C LEU A 82 -10.65 -3.80 -5.83
N GLU A 83 -11.41 -3.20 -4.92
CA GLU A 83 -12.86 -3.18 -4.95
C GLU A 83 -13.35 -1.75 -5.21
N ALA A 84 -14.48 -1.64 -5.91
CA ALA A 84 -15.20 -0.39 -6.08
C ALA A 84 -16.62 -0.54 -5.56
N GLN A 85 -17.19 0.55 -5.06
CA GLN A 85 -18.59 0.56 -4.65
C GLN A 85 -19.48 0.67 -5.90
N ASN A 86 -20.46 -0.23 -6.05
CA ASN A 86 -21.43 -0.20 -7.14
C ASN A 86 -22.59 0.77 -6.81
N LYS A 87 -23.55 0.90 -7.74
CA LYS A 87 -24.72 1.81 -7.58
C LYS A 87 -25.60 1.45 -6.37
N ASP A 88 -25.58 0.19 -5.95
CA ASP A 88 -26.36 -0.32 -4.82
C ASP A 88 -25.59 -0.21 -3.48
N GLY A 89 -24.42 0.45 -3.48
CA GLY A 89 -23.58 0.57 -2.29
C GLY A 89 -22.74 -0.68 -1.97
N LYS A 90 -22.79 -1.73 -2.79
CA LYS A 90 -22.04 -2.97 -2.58
C LYS A 90 -20.62 -2.85 -3.11
N TRP A 91 -19.66 -3.40 -2.37
CA TRP A 91 -18.28 -3.51 -2.83
C TRP A 91 -18.14 -4.68 -3.79
N VAL A 92 -17.65 -4.41 -4.99
CA VAL A 92 -17.43 -5.41 -6.04
C VAL A 92 -15.97 -5.36 -6.48
N ARG A 93 -15.38 -6.53 -6.71
CA ARG A 93 -14.02 -6.64 -7.24
C ARG A 93 -13.96 -6.02 -8.63
N VAL A 94 -12.97 -5.15 -8.84
CA VAL A 94 -12.72 -4.48 -10.13
C VAL A 94 -11.29 -4.68 -10.64
N GLN A 95 -10.48 -5.46 -9.93
CA GLN A 95 -9.16 -5.90 -10.39
C GLN A 95 -9.22 -7.36 -10.86
N PRO A 96 -8.75 -7.67 -12.09
CA PRO A 96 -8.67 -9.05 -12.55
C PRO A 96 -7.61 -9.82 -11.75
N HIS A 97 -7.82 -11.12 -11.58
CA HIS A 97 -6.81 -12.03 -11.06
C HIS A 97 -6.39 -12.96 -12.19
N ARG A 98 -5.09 -13.02 -12.45
CA ARG A 98 -4.52 -13.93 -13.43
C ARG A 98 -4.20 -15.24 -12.73
N TYR A 99 -5.07 -16.22 -12.87
CA TYR A 99 -4.82 -17.57 -12.39
C TYR A 99 -3.71 -18.20 -13.24
N SER A 100 -2.69 -18.75 -12.61
CA SER A 100 -1.75 -19.66 -13.27
C SER A 100 -2.34 -21.06 -13.28
N TRP A 101 -2.29 -21.71 -14.45
CA TRP A 101 -2.77 -23.09 -14.64
C TRP A 101 -1.65 -24.13 -14.42
N CYS A 102 -0.39 -23.71 -14.50
CA CYS A 102 0.78 -24.57 -14.35
C CYS A 102 1.27 -24.53 -12.89
N GLY A 103 0.78 -25.47 -12.07
CA GLY A 103 1.04 -25.61 -10.63
C GLY A 103 2.45 -26.02 -10.22
N ASN A 104 3.49 -25.40 -10.79
CA ASN A 104 4.89 -25.77 -10.48
C ASN A 104 5.66 -24.70 -9.68
N SER A 105 4.98 -23.64 -9.25
CA SER A 105 5.59 -22.53 -8.49
C SER A 105 4.74 -22.17 -7.27
N TYR A 106 4.38 -23.16 -6.45
CA TYR A 106 3.81 -22.92 -5.12
C TYR A 106 4.90 -22.36 -4.20
N PHE A 107 5.25 -21.09 -4.39
CA PHE A 107 6.06 -20.36 -3.42
C PHE A 107 5.38 -20.46 -2.07
N SER A 108 6.18 -20.65 -1.01
CA SER A 108 5.67 -20.61 0.36
C SER A 108 4.84 -19.33 0.52
N PRO A 109 3.65 -19.42 1.14
CA PRO A 109 2.82 -18.26 1.39
C PRO A 109 3.66 -17.16 2.05
N PRO A 110 3.60 -15.90 1.58
CA PRO A 110 4.41 -14.84 2.14
C PRO A 110 4.02 -14.65 3.60
N ALA A 111 4.95 -14.97 4.49
CA ALA A 111 4.83 -14.66 5.91
C ALA A 111 5.20 -13.19 6.13
N VAL A 112 4.37 -12.47 6.88
CA VAL A 112 4.74 -11.16 7.42
C VAL A 112 5.14 -11.37 8.88
N PRO A 113 6.43 -11.21 9.24
CA PRO A 113 6.86 -11.39 10.63
C PRO A 113 6.10 -10.49 11.60
N ALA A 114 6.15 -10.82 12.89
CA ALA A 114 5.68 -9.93 13.94
C ALA A 114 6.38 -8.57 13.83
N LYS A 115 5.65 -7.48 14.07
CA LYS A 115 6.16 -6.10 14.02
C LYS A 115 6.78 -5.69 12.68
N HIS A 116 6.34 -6.30 11.57
CA HIS A 116 6.80 -6.00 10.22
C HIS A 116 5.65 -5.60 9.28
N PHE A 117 6.01 -5.00 8.15
CA PHE A 117 5.12 -4.77 7.03
C PHE A 117 5.61 -5.44 5.75
N HIS A 118 4.68 -5.68 4.85
CA HIS A 118 4.91 -6.07 3.47
C HIS A 118 4.21 -5.07 2.54
N LEU A 119 4.93 -4.57 1.53
CA LEU A 119 4.40 -3.71 0.50
C LEU A 119 3.78 -4.57 -0.61
N VAL A 120 2.47 -4.48 -0.74
CA VAL A 120 1.70 -5.05 -1.84
C VAL A 120 1.57 -3.99 -2.94
N ARG A 121 1.81 -4.42 -4.19
CA ARG A 121 1.66 -3.55 -5.37
C ARG A 121 0.19 -3.45 -5.74
N GLY A 122 -0.53 -2.53 -5.10
CA GLY A 122 -1.88 -2.18 -5.50
C GLY A 122 -1.90 -1.54 -6.89
N TYR A 123 -3.05 -1.62 -7.55
CA TYR A 123 -3.31 -0.97 -8.83
C TYR A 123 -4.67 -0.29 -8.85
N GLN A 124 -4.70 0.98 -9.21
CA GLN A 124 -5.90 1.73 -9.55
C GLN A 124 -5.87 2.12 -11.03
N PRO A 125 -6.90 1.80 -11.83
CA PRO A 125 -6.99 2.24 -13.22
C PRO A 125 -6.82 3.76 -13.36
N THR A 126 -6.02 4.18 -14.34
CA THR A 126 -5.77 5.61 -14.63
C THR A 126 -6.83 6.25 -15.52
N LYS A 127 -7.74 5.46 -16.07
CA LYS A 127 -8.85 5.86 -16.93
C LYS A 127 -10.11 5.09 -16.52
N GLY A 128 -11.26 5.66 -16.82
CA GLY A 128 -12.56 5.06 -16.55
C GLY A 128 -13.47 5.99 -15.76
N LYS A 129 -14.53 5.42 -15.18
CA LYS A 129 -15.46 6.16 -14.32
C LYS A 129 -14.96 6.18 -12.89
N GLU A 130 -15.01 7.34 -12.26
CA GLU A 130 -14.67 7.48 -10.84
C GLU A 130 -15.68 6.75 -9.95
N SER A 131 -15.17 6.12 -8.89
CA SER A 131 -15.96 5.50 -7.84
C SER A 131 -15.17 5.48 -6.53
N LYS A 132 -15.87 5.27 -5.41
CA LYS A 132 -15.23 4.95 -4.14
C LYS A 132 -14.54 3.59 -4.27
N VAL A 133 -13.29 3.50 -3.83
CA VAL A 133 -12.46 2.30 -3.93
C VAL A 133 -11.85 1.91 -2.60
N ARG A 134 -11.53 0.62 -2.45
CA ARG A 134 -10.76 0.06 -1.34
C ARG A 134 -9.95 -1.17 -1.78
N TYR A 135 -9.06 -1.62 -0.91
CA TYR A 135 -8.36 -2.90 -1.00
C TYR A 135 -8.78 -3.80 0.16
#